data_AF-A0A6A3BX41-F1
#
_entry.id   AF-A0A6A3BX41-F1
#
_cell.length_a   1.000
_cell.length_b   1.000
_cell.length_c   1.000
_cell.angle_alpha   90.00
_cell.angle_beta   90.00
_cell.angle_gamma   90.00
#
_symmetry.space_group_name_H-M   'P 1'
#
loop_
_entity.id
_entity.type
_entity.pdbx_description
1 polymer ?
#
loop_
_entity_poly.entity_id
_entity_poly.type
_entity_poly.pdbx_seq_one_letter_code
_entity_poly.pdbx_strand_id
1 'polypeptide(L)'
;MERILERHERFSYAERQLAAHETEQNGSWTLEHAKLKARMEVLQRNQRHCMGQDLENLSLKELQNLEQQLDSALKHTLKKESVHDKALQAQNNILAKKVKEEEEKEKEKVTVQQALQNNSQDSSSMLLPQPMHSLNIRGTCEARSNEREEEGNPSPPHRDSNVLFPPCMIRPS
;
A
#
# COMPACT_ATOMS: atom_id res chain seq x y z
N MET A 1 19.03 66.04 41.08
CA MET A 1 19.72 64.74 41.13
C MET A 1 18.72 63.59 41.15
N GLU A 2 17.86 63.53 42.17
CA GLU A 2 16.93 62.43 42.50
C GLU A 2 16.18 61.80 41.30
N ARG A 3 15.50 62.59 40.46
CA ARG A 3 14.74 62.06 39.30
C ARG A 3 15.56 61.23 38.31
N ILE A 4 16.89 61.40 38.27
CA ILE A 4 17.80 60.61 37.43
C ILE A 4 18.16 59.30 38.13
N LEU A 5 18.39 59.34 39.45
CA LEU A 5 18.66 58.17 40.28
C LEU A 5 17.44 57.25 40.35
N GLU A 6 16.26 57.79 40.63
CA GLU A 6 14.99 57.05 40.66
C GLU A 6 14.65 56.42 39.29
N ARG A 7 14.99 57.10 38.18
CA ARG A 7 14.88 56.51 36.84
C ARG A 7 15.84 55.33 36.68
N HIS A 8 17.11 55.49 37.06
CA HIS A 8 18.13 54.45 36.95
C HIS A 8 17.81 53.22 37.82
N GLU A 9 17.34 53.46 39.05
CA GLU A 9 16.90 52.41 39.98
C GLU A 9 15.74 51.60 39.38
N ARG A 10 14.73 52.27 38.82
CA ARG A 10 13.61 51.61 38.13
C ARG A 10 14.07 50.76 36.93
N PHE A 11 15.01 51.24 36.12
CA PHE A 11 15.57 50.46 35.01
C PHE A 11 16.40 49.27 35.50
N SER A 12 17.32 49.48 36.44
CA SER A 12 18.17 48.42 36.99
C SER A 12 17.38 47.34 37.75
N TYR A 13 16.24 47.70 38.34
CA TYR A 13 15.30 46.75 38.93
C TYR A 13 14.57 45.95 37.84
N ALA A 14 14.01 46.62 36.82
CA ALA A 14 13.31 45.95 35.71
C ALA A 14 14.23 44.98 34.94
N GLU A 15 15.49 45.37 34.69
CA GLU A 15 16.52 44.53 34.06
C GLU A 15 16.82 43.28 34.89
N ARG A 16 16.97 43.40 36.21
CA ARG A 16 17.15 42.25 37.11
C ARG A 16 15.94 41.32 37.13
N GLN A 17 14.72 41.86 37.11
CA GLN A 17 13.50 41.07 37.06
C GLN A 17 13.38 40.28 35.73
N LEU A 18 13.77 40.89 34.61
CA LEU A 18 13.81 40.22 33.31
C LEU A 18 14.86 39.10 33.29
N ALA A 19 16.10 39.38 33.73
CA ALA A 19 17.17 38.38 33.79
C ALA A 19 16.83 37.20 34.71
N ALA A 20 16.13 37.45 35.84
CA ALA A 20 15.61 36.41 36.71
C ALA A 20 14.57 35.54 35.99
N HIS A 21 13.58 36.16 35.36
CA HIS A 21 12.52 35.45 34.62
C HIS A 21 13.10 34.64 33.44
N GLU A 22 14.05 35.18 32.67
CA GLU A 22 14.74 34.43 31.61
C GLU A 22 15.50 33.23 32.16
N THR A 23 16.15 33.37 33.32
CA THR A 23 16.88 32.27 33.97
C THR A 23 15.93 31.16 34.44
N GLU A 24 14.80 31.52 35.07
CA GLU A 24 13.75 30.58 35.49
C GLU A 24 13.09 29.90 34.28
N GLN A 25 12.79 30.66 33.23
CA GLN A 25 12.19 30.15 31.99
C GLN A 25 13.15 29.20 31.25
N ASN A 26 14.44 29.53 31.17
CA ASN A 26 15.45 28.65 30.58
C ASN A 26 15.66 27.38 31.41
N GLY A 27 15.63 27.48 32.74
CA GLY A 27 15.64 26.32 33.63
C GLY A 27 14.42 25.41 33.41
N SER A 28 13.24 26.00 33.27
CA SER A 28 11.98 25.30 32.96
C SER A 28 12.04 24.55 31.62
N TRP A 29 12.47 25.22 30.54
CA TRP A 29 12.67 24.58 29.24
C TRP A 29 13.70 23.46 29.27
N THR A 30 14.81 23.65 29.98
CA THR A 30 15.87 22.63 30.12
C THR A 30 15.34 21.39 30.85
N LEU A 31 14.55 21.57 31.91
CA LEU A 31 13.92 20.49 32.67
C LEU A 31 12.87 19.73 31.84
N GLU A 32 11.98 20.44 31.16
CA GLU A 32 10.95 19.80 30.30
C GLU A 32 11.59 19.08 29.11
N HIS A 33 12.65 19.62 28.51
CA HIS A 33 13.42 18.93 27.47
C HIS A 33 14.08 17.65 28.00
N ALA A 34 14.73 17.69 29.17
CA ALA A 34 15.33 16.50 29.79
C ALA A 34 14.28 15.42 30.11
N LYS A 35 13.12 15.83 30.63
CA LYS A 35 11.96 14.97 30.90
C LYS A 35 11.35 14.37 29.63
N LEU A 36 11.25 15.13 28.55
CA LEU A 36 10.81 14.64 27.24
C LEU A 36 11.81 13.64 26.64
N LYS A 37 13.11 13.93 26.74
CA LYS A 37 14.18 13.03 26.30
C LYS A 37 14.16 11.70 27.07
N ALA A 38 14.04 11.74 28.39
CA ALA A 38 13.91 10.52 29.21
C ALA A 38 12.68 9.67 28.81
N ARG A 39 11.54 10.31 28.50
CA ARG A 39 10.36 9.60 27.98
C ARG A 39 10.62 8.97 26.61
N MET A 40 11.31 9.67 25.70
CA MET A 40 11.69 9.16 24.39
C MET A 40 12.59 7.93 24.51
N GLU A 41 13.62 7.97 25.37
CA GLU A 41 14.54 6.86 25.61
C GLU A 41 13.84 5.62 26.19
N VAL A 42 12.86 5.82 27.08
CA VAL A 42 12.02 4.73 27.60
C VAL A 42 11.14 4.12 26.51
N LEU A 43 10.50 4.94 25.67
CA LEU A 43 9.68 4.47 24.55
C LEU A 43 10.50 3.73 23.50
N GLN A 44 11.68 4.24 23.14
CA GLN A 44 12.59 3.59 22.19
C GLN A 44 13.12 2.24 22.74
N ARG A 45 13.43 2.17 24.03
CA ARG A 45 13.79 0.91 24.70
C ARG A 45 12.63 -0.09 24.67
N ASN A 46 11.42 0.34 25.01
CA ASN A 46 10.22 -0.50 24.96
C ASN A 46 9.94 -1.01 23.54
N GLN A 47 10.05 -0.14 22.52
CA GLN A 47 9.94 -0.55 21.11
C GLN A 47 10.95 -1.66 20.77
N ARG A 48 12.23 -1.49 21.17
CA ARG A 48 13.26 -2.52 20.93
C ARG A 48 12.93 -3.85 21.62
N HIS A 49 12.45 -3.83 22.86
CA HIS A 49 11.97 -5.05 23.55
C HIS A 49 10.81 -5.71 22.77
N CYS A 50 9.80 -4.94 22.34
CA CYS A 50 8.68 -5.44 21.53
C CYS A 50 9.11 -5.99 20.16
N MET A 51 10.25 -5.54 19.63
CA MET A 51 10.90 -6.05 18.41
C MET A 51 11.89 -7.20 18.67
N GLY A 52 11.96 -7.73 19.90
CA GLY A 52 12.82 -8.85 20.28
C GLY A 52 14.28 -8.50 20.56
N GLN A 53 14.60 -7.22 20.78
CA GLN A 53 15.96 -6.71 21.01
C GLN A 53 16.17 -6.34 22.49
N ASP A 54 17.43 -6.29 22.95
CA ASP A 54 17.84 -5.94 24.33
C ASP A 54 17.14 -6.75 25.45
N LEU A 55 16.72 -7.99 25.16
CA LEU A 55 15.97 -8.83 26.11
C LEU A 55 16.84 -9.38 27.26
N GLU A 56 18.17 -9.34 27.14
CA GLU A 56 19.14 -9.89 28.11
C GLU A 56 19.03 -9.27 29.51
N ASN A 57 18.49 -8.05 29.62
CA ASN A 57 18.32 -7.35 30.89
C ASN A 57 16.94 -7.55 31.52
N LEU A 58 16.03 -8.29 30.88
CA LEU A 58 14.68 -8.55 31.39
C LEU A 58 14.64 -9.81 32.25
N SER A 59 13.93 -9.74 33.38
CA SER A 59 13.61 -10.93 34.15
C SER A 59 12.56 -11.80 33.45
N LEU A 60 12.50 -13.09 33.80
CA LEU A 60 11.51 -14.03 33.26
C LEU A 60 10.06 -13.52 33.37
N LYS A 61 9.73 -12.80 34.45
CA LYS A 61 8.39 -12.21 34.66
C LYS A 61 8.09 -11.07 33.68
N GLU A 62 9.09 -10.24 33.40
CA GLU A 62 8.95 -9.13 32.44
C GLU A 62 8.86 -9.67 31.01
N LEU A 63 9.62 -10.72 30.69
CA LEU A 63 9.57 -11.41 29.41
C LEU A 63 8.19 -12.06 29.16
N GLN A 64 7.64 -12.76 30.16
CA GLN A 64 6.29 -13.35 30.09
C GLN A 64 5.20 -12.27 29.94
N ASN A 65 5.34 -11.13 30.63
CA ASN A 65 4.43 -9.99 30.48
C ASN A 65 4.51 -9.36 29.07
N LEU A 66 5.72 -9.22 28.52
CA LEU A 66 5.94 -8.74 27.16
C LEU A 66 5.32 -9.68 26.12
N GLU A 67 5.53 -10.99 26.26
CA GLU A 67 4.89 -12.02 25.45
C GLU A 67 3.36 -11.88 25.51
N GLN A 68 2.76 -11.85 26.71
CA GLN A 68 1.31 -11.71 26.86
C GLN A 68 0.75 -10.42 26.23
N GLN A 69 1.50 -9.31 26.26
CA GLN A 69 1.11 -8.06 25.60
C GLN A 69 1.13 -8.17 24.07
N LEU A 70 2.21 -8.71 23.50
CA LEU A 70 2.33 -8.94 22.05
C LEU A 70 1.23 -9.89 21.56
N ASP A 71 1.03 -10.98 22.28
CA ASP A 71 0.03 -12.02 21.99
C ASP A 71 -1.40 -11.45 22.03
N SER A 72 -1.69 -10.57 22.99
CA SER A 72 -2.97 -9.85 23.09
C SER A 72 -3.17 -8.83 21.97
N ALA A 73 -2.10 -8.10 21.60
CA ALA A 73 -2.13 -7.14 20.50
C ALA A 73 -2.35 -7.83 19.15
N LEU A 74 -1.64 -8.92 18.88
CA LEU A 74 -1.81 -9.73 17.66
C LEU A 74 -3.22 -10.32 17.57
N LYS A 75 -3.74 -10.90 18.66
CA LYS A 75 -5.13 -11.40 18.73
C LYS A 75 -6.16 -10.30 18.44
N HIS A 76 -5.88 -9.05 18.80
CA HIS A 76 -6.75 -7.91 18.51
C HIS A 76 -6.63 -7.42 17.05
N THR A 77 -5.43 -7.39 16.47
CA THR A 77 -5.21 -7.07 15.05
C THR A 77 -5.87 -8.11 14.14
N LEU A 78 -5.61 -9.40 14.36
CA LEU A 78 -6.23 -10.50 13.61
C LEU A 78 -7.77 -10.51 13.72
N LYS A 79 -8.33 -10.11 14.88
CA LYS A 79 -9.78 -9.93 15.03
C LYS A 79 -10.32 -8.79 14.15
N LYS A 80 -9.58 -7.68 14.02
CA LYS A 80 -9.97 -6.56 13.15
C LYS A 80 -9.86 -6.91 11.66
N GLU A 81 -8.79 -7.58 11.26
CA GLU A 81 -8.61 -8.10 9.90
C GLU A 81 -9.74 -9.08 9.56
N SER A 82 -10.05 -10.03 10.45
CA SER A 82 -11.18 -10.96 10.28
C SER A 82 -12.55 -10.27 10.13
N VAL A 83 -12.76 -9.08 10.72
CA VAL A 83 -13.99 -8.29 10.50
C VAL A 83 -14.01 -7.67 9.10
N HIS A 84 -12.85 -7.19 8.61
CA HIS A 84 -12.71 -6.67 7.25
C HIS A 84 -12.91 -7.78 6.20
N ASP A 85 -12.27 -8.94 6.40
CA ASP A 85 -12.40 -10.11 5.52
C ASP A 85 -13.85 -10.60 5.44
N LYS A 86 -14.56 -10.64 6.57
CA LYS A 86 -15.99 -11.01 6.61
C LYS A 86 -16.87 -10.01 5.85
N ALA A 87 -16.56 -8.72 5.91
CA ALA A 87 -17.28 -7.70 5.16
C ALA A 87 -17.03 -7.82 3.64
N LEU A 88 -15.78 -8.02 3.23
CA LEU A 88 -15.40 -8.31 1.84
C LEU A 88 -16.03 -9.60 1.32
N GLN A 89 -16.03 -10.67 2.12
CA GLN A 89 -16.66 -11.94 1.78
C GLN A 89 -18.19 -11.81 1.65
N ALA A 90 -18.84 -11.01 2.49
CA ALA A 90 -20.27 -10.70 2.37
C ALA A 90 -20.56 -9.91 1.08
N GLN A 91 -19.74 -8.93 0.73
CA GLN A 91 -19.86 -8.19 -0.54
C GLN A 91 -19.69 -9.12 -1.75
N ASN A 92 -18.67 -9.98 -1.75
CA ASN A 92 -18.44 -10.96 -2.81
C ASN A 92 -19.61 -11.95 -2.96
N ASN A 93 -20.21 -12.41 -1.86
CA ASN A 93 -21.41 -13.26 -1.90
C ASN A 93 -22.64 -12.55 -2.51
N ILE A 94 -22.80 -11.24 -2.26
CA ILE A 94 -23.88 -10.44 -2.88
C ILE A 94 -23.62 -10.25 -4.37
N LEU A 95 -22.38 -9.92 -4.77
CA LEU A 95 -22.00 -9.79 -6.17
C LEU A 95 -22.16 -11.10 -6.94
N ALA A 96 -21.71 -12.23 -6.37
CA ALA A 96 -21.86 -13.55 -6.98
C ALA A 96 -23.33 -13.95 -7.21
N LYS A 97 -24.25 -13.54 -6.30
CA LYS A 97 -25.70 -13.72 -6.51
C LYS A 97 -26.22 -12.85 -7.65
N LYS A 98 -25.84 -11.56 -7.70
CA LYS A 98 -26.24 -10.65 -8.79
C LYS A 98 -25.73 -11.11 -10.15
N VAL A 99 -24.49 -11.59 -10.23
CA VAL A 99 -23.94 -12.14 -11.49
C VAL A 99 -24.76 -13.33 -11.97
N LYS A 100 -25.12 -14.28 -11.10
CA LYS A 100 -26.01 -15.40 -11.47
C LYS A 100 -27.39 -14.95 -11.92
N GLU A 101 -27.97 -13.96 -11.23
CA GLU A 101 -29.29 -13.43 -11.55
C GLU A 101 -29.31 -12.73 -12.93
N GLU A 102 -28.27 -11.96 -13.26
CA GLU A 102 -28.13 -11.37 -14.60
C GLU A 102 -27.82 -12.42 -15.67
N GLU A 103 -27.00 -13.44 -15.36
CA GLU A 103 -26.70 -14.55 -16.27
C GLU A 103 -27.96 -15.39 -16.59
N GLU A 104 -28.87 -15.59 -15.64
CA GLU A 104 -30.16 -16.24 -15.88
C GLU A 104 -31.12 -15.35 -16.69
N LYS A 105 -31.21 -14.03 -16.39
CA LYS A 105 -31.97 -13.09 -17.22
C LYS A 105 -31.44 -12.99 -18.65
N GLU A 106 -30.14 -13.11 -18.84
CA GLU A 106 -29.51 -13.09 -20.17
C GLU A 106 -29.81 -14.39 -20.93
N LYS A 107 -29.73 -15.56 -20.27
CA LYS A 107 -30.19 -16.85 -20.85
C LYS A 107 -31.67 -16.85 -21.22
N GLU A 108 -32.52 -16.25 -20.39
CA GLU A 108 -33.95 -16.09 -20.66
C GLU A 108 -34.18 -15.18 -21.88
N LYS A 109 -33.51 -14.02 -21.95
CA LYS A 109 -33.57 -13.11 -23.11
C LYS A 109 -33.07 -13.75 -24.40
N VAL A 110 -31.96 -14.49 -24.36
CA VAL A 110 -31.43 -15.23 -25.52
C VAL A 110 -32.41 -16.31 -25.97
N THR A 111 -33.03 -17.04 -25.03
CA THR A 111 -34.03 -18.08 -25.32
C THR A 111 -35.29 -17.48 -25.96
N VAL A 112 -35.79 -16.36 -25.45
CA VAL A 112 -36.93 -15.62 -26.03
C VAL A 112 -36.58 -15.06 -27.42
N GLN A 113 -35.37 -14.51 -27.61
CA GLN A 113 -34.91 -14.00 -28.90
C GLN A 113 -34.75 -15.10 -29.94
N GLN A 114 -34.27 -16.29 -29.55
CA GLN A 114 -34.15 -17.45 -30.42
C GLN A 114 -35.52 -18.05 -30.78
N ALA A 115 -36.47 -18.07 -29.83
CA ALA A 115 -37.86 -18.45 -30.10
C ALA A 115 -38.56 -17.50 -31.09
N LEU A 116 -38.27 -16.20 -31.04
CA LEU A 116 -38.81 -15.21 -31.98
C LEU A 116 -38.24 -15.38 -33.42
N GLN A 117 -36.98 -15.80 -33.58
CA GLN A 117 -36.42 -16.08 -34.92
C GLN A 117 -37.02 -17.35 -35.55
N ASN A 118 -37.31 -18.38 -34.76
CA ASN A 118 -37.89 -19.64 -35.25
C ASN A 118 -39.32 -19.49 -35.83
N ASN A 119 -40.04 -18.40 -35.50
CA ASN A 119 -41.39 -18.14 -36.00
C ASN A 119 -41.42 -17.25 -37.27
N SER A 120 -40.33 -17.23 -38.05
CA SER A 120 -40.23 -16.41 -39.28
C SER A 120 -39.57 -17.12 -40.46
N GLN A 121 -39.40 -18.44 -40.40
CA GLN A 121 -38.83 -19.24 -41.51
C GLN A 121 -39.65 -20.49 -41.90
N ASP A 122 -40.96 -20.50 -41.61
CA ASP A 122 -41.90 -21.46 -42.23
C ASP A 122 -42.35 -20.97 -43.63
N SER A 123 -41.38 -20.71 -44.51
CA SER A 123 -41.56 -20.63 -45.97
C SER A 123 -40.22 -20.48 -46.71
N SER A 124 -39.70 -21.60 -47.24
CA SER A 124 -39.44 -21.78 -48.68
C SER A 124 -38.21 -22.64 -49.00
N SER A 125 -38.42 -23.53 -49.98
CA SER A 125 -37.43 -24.11 -50.90
C SER A 125 -36.32 -25.00 -50.34
N MET A 126 -36.55 -26.31 -50.51
CA MET A 126 -35.48 -27.30 -50.60
C MET A 126 -34.52 -26.96 -51.74
N LEU A 127 -33.21 -26.88 -51.47
CA LEU A 127 -32.17 -27.17 -52.45
C LEU A 127 -30.83 -27.48 -51.77
N LEU A 128 -30.34 -28.71 -51.98
CA LEU A 128 -28.98 -29.13 -51.71
C LEU A 128 -28.02 -28.42 -52.69
N PRO A 129 -26.81 -28.02 -52.26
CA PRO A 129 -25.62 -28.64 -52.88
C PRO A 129 -24.56 -29.13 -51.88
N GLN A 130 -23.77 -30.09 -52.37
CA GLN A 130 -22.67 -30.79 -51.68
C GLN A 130 -21.33 -29.99 -51.69
N PRO A 131 -20.29 -30.44 -50.96
CA PRO A 131 -19.08 -29.64 -50.70
C PRO A 131 -18.07 -29.64 -51.85
N MET A 132 -17.21 -28.60 -51.89
CA MET A 132 -16.09 -28.47 -52.82
C MET A 132 -14.75 -28.37 -52.07
N HIS A 133 -13.78 -29.20 -52.47
CA HIS A 133 -12.40 -29.19 -51.98
C HIS A 133 -11.45 -28.41 -52.91
N SER A 134 -10.20 -28.19 -52.44
CA SER A 134 -9.02 -27.64 -53.13
C SER A 134 -8.99 -26.10 -53.29
N LEU A 135 -7.84 -25.41 -53.31
CA LEU A 135 -6.44 -25.82 -53.57
C LEU A 135 -5.42 -25.40 -52.48
N ASN A 136 -4.27 -26.08 -52.47
CA ASN A 136 -3.02 -25.60 -51.86
C ASN A 136 -2.37 -24.48 -52.69
N ILE A 137 -1.71 -23.52 -52.03
CA ILE A 137 -0.58 -22.77 -52.61
C ILE A 137 0.61 -22.82 -51.63
N ARG A 138 1.82 -23.04 -52.18
CA ARG A 138 3.07 -23.33 -51.44
C ARG A 138 4.15 -22.28 -51.73
N GLY A 139 5.09 -22.11 -50.79
CA GLY A 139 6.29 -21.26 -50.86
C GLY A 139 6.70 -20.94 -49.42
N THR A 140 7.75 -21.47 -48.78
CA THR A 140 9.15 -21.72 -49.23
C THR A 140 9.78 -20.40 -49.72
N CYS A 141 10.91 -19.92 -49.18
CA CYS A 141 12.08 -20.64 -48.65
C CYS A 141 12.72 -20.04 -47.39
N GLU A 142 13.62 -20.82 -46.79
CA GLU A 142 14.60 -20.45 -45.77
C GLU A 142 15.68 -19.49 -46.31
N ALA A 143 16.46 -18.82 -45.44
CA ALA A 143 17.93 -18.84 -45.51
C ALA A 143 18.64 -18.07 -44.37
N ARG A 144 19.40 -18.83 -43.56
CA ARG A 144 20.78 -18.57 -43.12
C ARG A 144 21.12 -17.36 -42.22
N SER A 145 21.70 -17.69 -41.07
CA SER A 145 22.52 -16.86 -40.19
C SER A 145 23.77 -16.26 -40.87
N ASN A 146 24.27 -15.13 -40.33
CA ASN A 146 25.67 -15.05 -39.87
C ASN A 146 25.94 -13.81 -38.99
N GLU A 147 27.02 -13.90 -38.22
CA GLU A 147 27.44 -13.03 -37.10
C GLU A 147 28.51 -11.98 -37.51
N ARG A 148 29.04 -11.26 -36.50
CA ARG A 148 30.14 -10.23 -36.48
C ARG A 148 29.68 -8.78 -36.71
N GLU A 149 30.26 -7.72 -36.12
CA GLU A 149 31.27 -7.49 -35.04
C GLU A 149 31.06 -6.02 -34.54
N GLU A 150 31.67 -5.40 -33.51
CA GLU A 150 32.85 -5.66 -32.66
C GLU A 150 32.65 -5.12 -31.20
N GLU A 151 33.57 -4.32 -30.64
CA GLU A 151 33.57 -3.68 -29.29
C GLU A 151 32.92 -2.26 -29.21
N GLY A 152 32.59 -1.78 -28.00
CA GLY A 152 32.41 -0.32 -27.74
C GLY A 152 31.62 0.09 -26.48
N ASN A 153 32.29 0.71 -25.50
CA ASN A 153 31.74 1.40 -24.30
C ASN A 153 31.74 2.95 -24.56
N PRO A 154 31.18 3.89 -23.75
CA PRO A 154 30.02 3.91 -22.82
C PRO A 154 29.00 5.09 -23.02
N SER A 155 27.76 4.94 -22.50
CA SER A 155 26.84 6.03 -22.00
C SER A 155 26.15 7.00 -23.05
N PRO A 156 25.26 7.97 -22.67
CA PRO A 156 23.82 7.91 -23.00
C PRO A 156 23.26 9.16 -23.73
N PRO A 157 21.96 9.24 -24.12
CA PRO A 157 20.96 9.89 -23.24
C PRO A 157 19.49 9.43 -23.35
N HIS A 158 18.67 9.92 -22.41
CA HIS A 158 17.19 9.94 -22.34
C HIS A 158 16.39 9.87 -23.66
N ARG A 159 15.30 9.09 -23.65
CA ARG A 159 13.94 9.65 -23.40
C ARG A 159 12.85 8.60 -23.14
N ASP A 160 12.14 8.82 -22.03
CA ASP A 160 10.69 8.75 -21.83
C ASP A 160 9.86 7.76 -22.68
N SER A 161 9.26 6.75 -22.02
CA SER A 161 7.82 6.49 -22.14
C SER A 161 7.30 5.57 -21.05
N ASN A 162 6.29 6.07 -20.34
CA ASN A 162 5.52 5.41 -19.29
C ASN A 162 5.06 3.99 -19.65
N VAL A 163 5.47 2.99 -18.87
CA VAL A 163 4.55 1.90 -18.49
C VAL A 163 4.73 1.56 -17.01
N LEU A 164 3.68 1.84 -16.24
CA LEU A 164 3.56 1.57 -14.81
C LEU A 164 3.31 0.07 -14.57
N PHE A 165 4.35 -0.76 -14.67
CA PHE A 165 4.23 -2.19 -14.37
C PHE A 165 4.25 -2.46 -12.85
N PRO A 166 3.38 -3.35 -12.34
CA PRO A 166 3.31 -3.63 -10.91
C PRO A 166 4.56 -4.38 -10.40
N PRO A 167 4.94 -4.23 -9.11
CA PRO A 167 6.18 -4.79 -8.55
C PRO A 167 6.35 -6.32 -8.68
N CYS A 168 5.29 -7.07 -8.94
CA CYS A 168 5.33 -8.52 -9.13
C CYS A 168 5.97 -8.99 -10.45
N MET A 169 6.24 -8.08 -11.40
CA MET A 169 6.83 -8.42 -12.70
C MET A 169 8.35 -8.16 -12.81
N ILE A 170 9.00 -7.70 -11.73
CA ILE A 170 10.45 -7.50 -11.68
C ILE A 170 11.10 -8.78 -11.11
N ARG A 171 11.76 -9.57 -11.95
CA ARG A 171 12.66 -10.64 -11.46
C ARG A 171 14.02 -10.04 -11.10
N PRO A 172 14.66 -10.46 -9.98
CA PRO A 172 16.04 -10.11 -9.72
C PRO A 172 16.98 -10.85 -10.67
N SER A 173 18.04 -10.16 -11.11
CA SER A 173 19.25 -10.72 -11.71
C SER A 173 20.41 -10.57 -10.74
#